data_AF-A0A540MAF9-F1
#
_entry.id   AF-A0A540MAF9-F1
#
_cell.length_a   1.000
_cell.length_b   1.000
_cell.length_c   1.000
_cell.angle_alpha   90.00
_cell.angle_beta   90.00
_cell.angle_gamma   90.00
#
_symmetry.space_group_name_H-M   'P 1'
#
loop_
_entity.id
_entity.type
_entity.pdbx_description
1 polymer ?
#
loop_
_entity_poly.entity_id
_entity_poly.type
_entity_poly.pdbx_seq_one_letter_code
_entity_poly.pdbx_strand_id
1 'polypeptide(L)'
;MEFTFRKVLLFSLFSLVLFGYATSELENEVSQKLRSPPHKNVRSNVIDGTGQESSLNFEVSKNGLGEAKSANSKVSVSTVALFTLAMAAATGLGAVPFFFVELDPQWAGLCNGMAAGVMLAASFDLIQEGQGHGAGNWVVHGLLAGGLFIWLCKQFLEHYGEVSMLDIKGADATKVVLVIGIMTLHSFGEGSGVGVSFAGSKGFSQGLLVTLAIAVHNIPEGLAVSMVLASRGVSPQNAMLWSVITSLPQPLVAVPSFICADAFSKFLPFCTGFAAGCMIWMVVAEVLPDAFKEASPSQVASAATLSVAFMEALSTLFQNFTHDYNSEDASGFFVSLLFGLGPLLGGTVLVAFALAFHLQHALLMGAASGIAFVLGAWRPLQLLFSLKMGFLSTIFLLAMGAGSVHILSSSILKLAGRKKTSVQNLPTANGFPVSIHTLQAFLSCGAVAFHALAEGLALGVAAPKAYGLGRHMVLPVSLHGLPRGAAVASCIFGATDNWHAALVAAALIGFVGPISAIGAILAGIDYSGLDHVMVFACGGLLPSFGNVVKRAVKLDARKSSCGILIGVAFATLCLTCTKLVCLHTPYCNSAPEAVR
;
A
#
# COMPACT_ATOMS: atom_id res chain seq x y z
N MET A 1 -33.72 16.24 22.27
CA MET A 1 -34.28 16.18 20.90
C MET A 1 -34.00 17.46 20.09
N GLU A 2 -33.97 18.65 20.72
CA GLU A 2 -33.57 19.91 20.05
C GLU A 2 -32.10 19.97 19.57
N PHE A 3 -31.19 19.24 20.25
CA PHE A 3 -29.75 19.22 19.92
C PHE A 3 -29.42 18.48 18.61
N THR A 4 -30.26 17.52 18.21
CA THR A 4 -30.10 16.74 16.97
C THR A 4 -30.70 17.49 15.78
N PHE A 5 -31.81 18.21 16.00
CA PHE A 5 -32.47 19.03 14.99
C PHE A 5 -31.58 20.21 14.55
N ARG A 6 -30.88 20.87 15.48
CA ARG A 6 -29.97 21.98 15.18
C ARG A 6 -28.75 21.56 14.34
N LYS A 7 -28.27 20.32 14.51
CA LYS A 7 -27.17 19.73 13.72
C LYS A 7 -27.60 19.40 12.28
N VAL A 8 -28.80 18.85 12.11
CA VAL A 8 -29.38 18.57 10.78
C VAL A 8 -29.71 19.87 10.06
N LEU A 9 -30.25 20.88 10.77
CA LEU A 9 -30.60 22.17 10.21
C LEU A 9 -29.37 22.96 9.75
N LEU A 10 -28.27 22.98 10.52
CA LEU A 10 -27.03 23.65 10.12
C LEU A 10 -26.27 22.92 9.01
N PHE A 11 -26.25 21.58 9.01
CA PHE A 11 -25.68 20.79 7.92
C PHE A 11 -26.49 20.97 6.63
N SER A 12 -27.82 21.03 6.75
CA SER A 12 -28.71 21.37 5.65
C SER A 12 -28.52 22.81 5.18
N LEU A 13 -28.35 23.79 6.08
CA LEU A 13 -28.10 25.19 5.71
C LEU A 13 -26.75 25.37 5.02
N PHE A 14 -25.70 24.70 5.51
CA PHE A 14 -24.37 24.76 4.92
C PHE A 14 -24.36 24.09 3.53
N SER A 15 -25.07 22.96 3.39
CA SER A 15 -25.29 22.33 2.09
C SER A 15 -26.13 23.21 1.15
N LEU A 16 -27.15 23.91 1.65
CA LEU A 16 -28.00 24.81 0.86
C LEU A 16 -27.26 26.07 0.39
N VAL A 17 -26.36 26.62 1.21
CA VAL A 17 -25.55 27.81 0.88
C VAL A 17 -24.46 27.45 -0.14
N LEU A 18 -23.87 26.25 -0.06
CA LEU A 18 -22.91 25.75 -1.05
C LEU A 18 -23.57 25.28 -2.36
N PHE A 19 -24.78 24.72 -2.30
CA PHE A 19 -25.53 24.28 -3.48
C PHE A 19 -26.27 25.44 -4.16
N GLY A 20 -26.73 26.43 -3.39
CA GLY A 20 -27.44 27.62 -3.87
C GLY A 20 -26.58 28.55 -4.73
N TYR A 21 -25.25 28.53 -4.55
CA TYR A 21 -24.32 29.28 -5.41
C TYR A 21 -24.09 28.61 -6.77
N ALA A 22 -24.43 27.32 -6.92
CA ALA A 22 -24.29 26.57 -8.18
C ALA A 22 -25.57 26.60 -9.04
N THR A 23 -26.70 27.02 -8.47
CA THR A 23 -28.01 26.99 -9.14
C THR A 23 -28.51 28.34 -9.64
N SER A 24 -27.87 29.47 -9.31
CA SER A 24 -28.41 30.81 -9.63
C SER A 24 -28.28 31.26 -11.09
N GLU A 25 -27.89 30.38 -12.02
CA GLU A 25 -27.91 30.65 -13.47
C GLU A 25 -28.93 29.81 -14.25
N LEU A 26 -29.79 29.04 -13.56
CA LEU A 26 -30.73 28.10 -14.21
C LEU A 26 -32.18 28.26 -13.75
N GLU A 27 -32.63 29.48 -13.49
CA GLU A 27 -34.06 29.77 -13.33
C GLU A 27 -34.53 30.71 -14.43
N ASN A 28 -34.98 30.14 -15.54
CA ASN A 28 -36.21 30.58 -16.19
C ASN A 28 -36.83 29.44 -17.02
N GLU A 29 -38.15 29.33 -16.87
CA GLU A 29 -39.13 28.55 -17.64
C GLU A 29 -39.57 27.12 -17.21
N VAL A 30 -40.52 27.13 -16.26
CA VAL A 30 -41.89 26.53 -16.30
C VAL A 30 -42.08 25.00 -16.43
N SER A 31 -42.32 24.38 -15.26
CA SER A 31 -43.52 23.63 -14.80
C SER A 31 -44.42 22.82 -15.77
N GLN A 32 -44.61 21.51 -15.51
CA GLN A 32 -45.89 20.94 -15.00
C GLN A 32 -45.94 19.39 -14.82
N LYS A 33 -46.59 19.01 -13.69
CA LYS A 33 -47.55 17.88 -13.44
C LYS A 33 -47.13 16.40 -13.31
N LEU A 34 -47.11 15.96 -12.04
CA LEU A 34 -47.99 14.99 -11.36
C LEU A 34 -48.31 13.61 -12.00
N ARG A 35 -47.85 12.51 -11.36
CA ARG A 35 -48.65 11.29 -11.08
C ARG A 35 -47.96 10.30 -10.11
N SER A 36 -48.57 10.05 -8.95
CA SER A 36 -48.55 8.78 -8.16
C SER A 36 -49.79 7.93 -8.56
N PRO A 37 -50.06 6.66 -8.13
CA PRO A 37 -49.59 5.84 -6.97
C PRO A 37 -49.41 4.32 -7.37
N PRO A 38 -49.62 3.23 -6.55
CA PRO A 38 -49.71 3.05 -5.08
C PRO A 38 -48.85 1.89 -4.47
N HIS A 39 -48.95 1.82 -3.13
CA HIS A 39 -48.46 0.85 -2.15
C HIS A 39 -48.59 -0.66 -2.45
N LYS A 40 -47.67 -1.45 -1.86
CA LYS A 40 -47.93 -2.84 -1.44
C LYS A 40 -47.37 -3.09 -0.04
N ASN A 41 -48.27 -3.36 0.91
CA ASN A 41 -47.99 -3.92 2.23
C ASN A 41 -47.87 -5.44 2.12
N VAL A 42 -46.82 -6.06 2.67
CA VAL A 42 -46.89 -7.40 3.28
C VAL A 42 -45.90 -7.49 4.46
N ARG A 43 -46.50 -7.48 5.65
CA ARG A 43 -46.28 -8.26 6.87
C ARG A 43 -44.88 -8.85 7.19
N SER A 44 -44.49 -8.54 8.44
CA SER A 44 -43.54 -9.16 9.36
C SER A 44 -43.30 -10.67 9.24
N ASN A 45 -42.05 -11.09 9.47
CA ASN A 45 -41.73 -12.30 10.22
C ASN A 45 -40.60 -11.98 11.21
N VAL A 46 -40.97 -11.98 12.49
CA VAL A 46 -40.07 -12.16 13.63
C VAL A 46 -39.74 -13.64 13.68
N ILE A 47 -38.46 -13.98 13.73
CA ILE A 47 -38.00 -15.31 14.16
C ILE A 47 -37.24 -15.07 15.46
N ASP A 48 -37.91 -15.37 16.56
CA ASP A 48 -37.31 -15.69 17.85
C ASP A 48 -36.93 -17.18 17.83
N GLY A 49 -35.83 -17.54 18.48
CA GLY A 49 -35.23 -18.85 18.36
C GLY A 49 -33.86 -18.94 19.02
N THR A 50 -33.87 -18.86 20.34
CA THR A 50 -32.83 -19.33 21.27
C THR A 50 -31.98 -20.50 20.75
N GLY A 51 -30.66 -20.37 20.84
CA GLY A 51 -29.69 -21.39 20.46
C GLY A 51 -28.34 -21.11 21.12
N GLN A 52 -28.09 -21.84 22.19
CA GLN A 52 -26.93 -21.84 23.07
C GLN A 52 -25.65 -22.24 22.30
N GLU A 53 -24.56 -21.47 22.41
CA GLU A 53 -23.23 -21.97 22.02
C GLU A 53 -22.20 -21.77 23.14
N SER A 54 -21.44 -22.85 23.31
CA SER A 54 -20.66 -23.27 24.46
C SER A 54 -19.43 -22.40 24.74
N SER A 55 -19.42 -21.79 25.92
CA SER A 55 -18.20 -21.30 26.58
C SER A 55 -17.36 -22.49 27.06
N LEU A 56 -16.24 -22.75 26.39
CA LEU A 56 -15.20 -23.63 26.93
C LEU A 56 -14.44 -22.89 28.05
N ASN A 57 -14.81 -23.23 29.28
CA ASN A 57 -14.08 -22.89 30.50
C ASN A 57 -12.78 -23.70 30.56
N PHE A 58 -11.63 -23.03 30.64
CA PHE A 58 -10.41 -23.65 31.16
C PHE A 58 -10.23 -23.22 32.61
N GLU A 59 -10.39 -24.19 33.51
CA GLU A 59 -10.27 -24.01 34.96
C GLU A 59 -8.88 -23.52 35.35
N VAL A 60 -8.87 -22.42 36.11
CA VAL A 60 -7.69 -21.91 36.81
C VAL A 60 -7.48 -22.77 38.06
N SER A 61 -6.47 -23.62 38.04
CA SER A 61 -5.90 -24.17 39.27
C SER A 61 -4.81 -23.22 39.78
N LYS A 62 -5.17 -22.41 40.78
CA LYS A 62 -4.23 -21.66 41.62
C LYS A 62 -3.63 -22.62 42.64
N ASN A 63 -2.30 -22.73 42.68
CA ASN A 63 -1.57 -22.98 43.91
C ASN A 63 -0.13 -22.46 43.80
N GLY A 64 0.32 -21.75 44.84
CA GLY A 64 1.75 -21.55 45.14
C GLY A 64 2.32 -20.16 44.86
N LEU A 65 2.23 -19.29 45.87
CA LEU A 65 2.96 -18.02 46.00
C LEU A 65 4.48 -18.26 46.07
N GLY A 66 5.25 -17.60 45.20
CA GLY A 66 6.71 -17.58 45.23
C GLY A 66 7.31 -16.60 44.21
N GLU A 67 7.74 -15.44 44.72
CA GLU A 67 8.70 -14.46 44.16
C GLU A 67 8.63 -14.08 42.67
N ALA A 68 8.19 -12.84 42.44
CA ALA A 68 8.21 -12.17 41.14
C ALA A 68 9.64 -11.92 40.64
N LYS A 69 10.09 -12.71 39.66
CA LYS A 69 11.17 -12.37 38.72
C LYS A 69 10.67 -12.52 37.28
N SER A 70 10.64 -11.38 36.57
CA SER A 70 10.65 -11.19 35.11
C SER A 70 10.00 -12.31 34.27
N ALA A 71 8.69 -12.18 34.01
CA ALA A 71 7.98 -13.03 33.06
C ALA A 71 8.34 -12.62 31.61
N ASN A 72 9.42 -13.19 31.11
CA ASN A 72 9.78 -13.15 29.69
C ASN A 72 8.65 -13.82 28.88
N SER A 73 7.98 -13.11 27.97
CA SER A 73 6.92 -13.71 27.14
C SER A 73 7.54 -14.79 26.25
N LYS A 74 7.36 -16.07 26.58
CA LYS A 74 7.88 -17.17 25.76
C LYS A 74 7.21 -17.14 24.40
N VAL A 75 7.98 -16.82 23.36
CA VAL A 75 7.54 -16.89 21.95
C VAL A 75 7.20 -18.33 21.63
N SER A 76 6.01 -18.59 21.07
CA SER A 76 5.63 -19.94 20.67
C SER A 76 6.16 -20.26 19.27
N VAL A 77 6.48 -21.54 19.02
CA VAL A 77 6.91 -22.00 17.69
C VAL A 77 5.84 -21.75 16.63
N SER A 78 4.56 -21.94 16.99
CA SER A 78 3.44 -21.64 16.09
C SER A 78 3.38 -20.17 15.69
N THR A 79 3.80 -19.27 16.58
CA THR A 79 3.87 -17.84 16.28
C THR A 79 4.94 -17.58 15.22
N VAL A 80 6.15 -18.11 15.41
CA VAL A 80 7.25 -17.97 14.43
C VAL A 80 6.83 -18.50 13.06
N ALA A 81 6.24 -19.70 13.02
CA ALA A 81 5.77 -20.32 11.78
C ALA A 81 4.70 -19.49 11.05
N LEU A 82 3.71 -18.96 11.78
CA LEU A 82 2.63 -18.17 11.17
C LEU A 82 3.14 -16.85 10.58
N PHE A 83 3.97 -16.13 11.33
CA PHE A 83 4.50 -14.84 10.89
C PHE A 83 5.46 -14.99 9.71
N THR A 84 6.31 -16.02 9.72
CA THR A 84 7.24 -16.31 8.61
C THR A 84 6.52 -16.85 7.37
N LEU A 85 5.38 -17.55 7.54
CA LEU A 85 4.52 -17.92 6.42
C LEU A 85 3.85 -16.69 5.78
N ALA A 86 3.36 -15.76 6.60
CA ALA A 86 2.81 -14.49 6.11
C ALA A 86 3.88 -13.64 5.40
N MET A 87 5.12 -13.64 5.92
CA MET A 87 6.28 -13.03 5.28
C MET A 87 6.58 -13.64 3.90
N ALA A 88 6.61 -14.97 3.79
CA ALA A 88 6.79 -15.65 2.51
C ALA A 88 5.64 -15.38 1.51
N ALA A 89 4.40 -15.25 2.01
CA ALA A 89 3.26 -14.90 1.17
C ALA A 89 3.37 -13.46 0.61
N ALA A 90 4.01 -12.54 1.34
CA ALA A 90 4.21 -11.16 0.90
C ALA A 90 5.06 -11.09 -0.38
N THR A 91 5.97 -12.04 -0.62
CA THR A 91 6.74 -12.13 -1.86
C THR A 91 5.85 -12.21 -3.09
N GLY A 92 4.72 -12.93 -3.00
CA GLY A 92 3.75 -13.02 -4.10
C GLY A 92 3.16 -11.66 -4.50
N LEU A 93 3.11 -10.68 -3.60
CA LEU A 93 2.59 -9.34 -3.91
C LEU A 93 3.44 -8.62 -4.96
N GLY A 94 4.71 -8.99 -5.11
CA GLY A 94 5.59 -8.46 -6.16
C GLY A 94 5.11 -8.80 -7.58
N ALA A 95 4.30 -9.83 -7.76
CA ALA A 95 3.74 -10.21 -9.07
C ALA A 95 2.54 -9.37 -9.50
N VAL A 96 1.92 -8.63 -8.56
CA VAL A 96 0.67 -7.89 -8.78
C VAL A 96 0.73 -6.94 -9.98
N PRO A 97 1.80 -6.18 -10.25
CA PRO A 97 1.87 -5.30 -11.43
C PRO A 97 1.67 -6.03 -12.76
N PHE A 98 2.12 -7.29 -12.88
CA PHE A 98 2.05 -8.06 -14.13
C PHE A 98 0.64 -8.56 -14.45
N PHE A 99 -0.28 -8.58 -13.49
CA PHE A 99 -1.70 -8.81 -13.79
C PHE A 99 -2.31 -7.69 -14.63
N PHE A 100 -1.63 -6.54 -14.69
CA PHE A 100 -2.13 -5.33 -15.32
C PHE A 100 -1.24 -4.81 -16.46
N VAL A 101 -0.11 -5.46 -16.73
CA VAL A 101 0.86 -4.99 -17.71
C VAL A 101 1.31 -6.16 -18.58
N GLU A 102 1.08 -6.02 -19.87
CA GLU A 102 1.75 -6.84 -20.88
C GLU A 102 3.11 -6.22 -21.19
N LEU A 103 4.16 -7.04 -21.15
CA LEU A 103 5.53 -6.58 -21.39
C LEU A 103 5.85 -6.66 -22.86
N ASP A 104 6.14 -5.52 -23.47
CA ASP A 104 6.86 -5.49 -24.74
C ASP A 104 8.36 -5.80 -24.48
N PRO A 105 9.16 -6.08 -25.53
CA PRO A 105 10.58 -6.41 -25.36
C PRO A 105 11.35 -5.33 -24.58
N GLN A 106 11.12 -4.05 -24.86
CA GLN A 106 11.82 -2.97 -24.18
C GLN A 106 11.51 -2.92 -22.67
N TRP A 107 10.23 -3.07 -22.29
CA TRP A 107 9.82 -3.14 -20.89
C TRP A 107 10.32 -4.43 -20.22
N ALA A 108 10.43 -5.54 -20.94
CA ALA A 108 11.05 -6.76 -20.45
C ALA A 108 12.55 -6.55 -20.11
N GLY A 109 13.30 -5.85 -20.97
CA GLY A 109 14.69 -5.49 -20.72
C GLY A 109 14.84 -4.56 -19.50
N LEU A 110 13.98 -3.55 -19.38
CA LEU A 110 13.92 -2.67 -18.21
C LEU A 110 13.60 -3.44 -16.92
N CYS A 111 12.65 -4.38 -16.99
CA CYS A 111 12.27 -5.25 -15.87
C CYS A 111 13.44 -6.12 -15.41
N ASN A 112 14.17 -6.76 -16.33
CA ASN A 112 15.38 -7.51 -15.98
C ASN A 112 16.47 -6.59 -15.39
N GLY A 113 16.60 -5.35 -15.88
CA GLY A 113 17.47 -4.34 -15.27
C GLY A 113 17.09 -3.99 -13.84
N MET A 114 15.79 -3.77 -13.55
CA MET A 114 15.30 -3.53 -12.19
C MET A 114 15.54 -4.73 -11.28
N ALA A 115 15.24 -5.95 -11.76
CA ALA A 115 15.50 -7.19 -11.04
C ALA A 115 16.98 -7.35 -10.67
N ALA A 116 17.89 -7.07 -11.60
CA ALA A 116 19.33 -7.05 -11.35
C ALA A 116 19.71 -6.06 -10.25
N GLY A 117 19.15 -4.85 -10.25
CA GLY A 117 19.39 -3.86 -9.22
C GLY A 117 18.91 -4.30 -7.83
N VAL A 118 17.69 -4.84 -7.73
CA VAL A 118 17.15 -5.38 -6.47
C VAL A 118 18.04 -6.51 -5.93
N MET A 119 18.39 -7.49 -6.77
CA MET A 119 19.21 -8.63 -6.37
C MET A 119 20.63 -8.22 -5.94
N LEU A 120 21.22 -7.19 -6.58
CA LEU A 120 22.53 -6.66 -6.16
C LEU A 120 22.46 -5.99 -4.79
N ALA A 121 21.46 -5.13 -4.56
CA ALA A 121 21.28 -4.49 -3.26
C ALA A 121 21.07 -5.53 -2.15
N ALA A 122 20.17 -6.50 -2.37
CA ALA A 122 19.95 -7.60 -1.43
C ALA A 122 21.23 -8.42 -1.15
N SER A 123 22.10 -8.60 -2.17
CA SER A 123 23.39 -9.26 -1.98
C SER A 123 24.31 -8.48 -1.04
N PHE A 124 24.35 -7.15 -1.15
CA PHE A 124 25.16 -6.30 -0.26
C PHE A 124 24.59 -6.27 1.16
N ASP A 125 23.27 -6.22 1.32
CA ASP A 125 22.59 -6.34 2.62
C ASP A 125 22.97 -7.66 3.32
N LEU A 126 22.96 -8.78 2.60
CA LEU A 126 23.38 -10.08 3.14
C LEU A 126 24.85 -10.11 3.56
N ILE A 127 25.74 -9.51 2.77
CA ILE A 127 27.17 -9.42 3.12
C ILE A 127 27.33 -8.63 4.42
N GLN A 128 26.63 -7.50 4.56
CA GLN A 128 26.67 -6.67 5.75
C GLN A 128 26.11 -7.41 6.97
N GLU A 129 24.99 -8.11 6.82
CA GLU A 129 24.36 -8.92 7.87
C GLU A 129 25.28 -10.03 8.38
N GLY A 130 25.93 -10.74 7.45
CA GLY A 130 26.89 -11.80 7.76
C GLY A 130 28.11 -11.29 8.53
N GLN A 131 28.60 -10.09 8.20
CA GLN A 131 29.70 -9.44 8.91
C GLN A 131 29.32 -9.03 10.34
N GLY A 132 28.05 -8.75 10.60
CA GLY A 132 27.54 -8.47 11.96
C GLY A 132 27.60 -9.68 12.90
N HIS A 133 27.62 -10.91 12.37
CA HIS A 133 27.52 -12.15 13.14
C HIS A 133 28.86 -12.90 13.33
N GLY A 134 29.98 -12.41 12.80
CA GLY A 134 31.29 -13.06 12.97
C GLY A 134 32.43 -12.48 12.14
N ALA A 135 33.62 -13.08 12.24
CA ALA A 135 34.78 -12.64 11.47
C ALA A 135 34.51 -12.72 9.97
N GLY A 136 34.62 -11.58 9.26
CA GLY A 136 34.27 -11.42 7.84
C GLY A 136 34.91 -12.43 6.87
N ASN A 137 35.95 -13.16 7.29
CA ASN A 137 36.55 -14.26 6.54
C ASN A 137 35.52 -15.34 6.16
N TRP A 138 34.59 -15.70 7.05
CA TRP A 138 33.56 -16.71 6.74
C TRP A 138 32.57 -16.25 5.67
N VAL A 139 32.24 -14.95 5.66
CA VAL A 139 31.40 -14.33 4.63
C VAL A 139 32.08 -14.41 3.27
N VAL A 140 33.37 -14.09 3.21
CA VAL A 140 34.16 -14.17 1.97
C VAL A 140 34.25 -15.61 1.45
N HIS A 141 34.49 -16.58 2.34
CA HIS A 141 34.49 -18.01 1.95
C HIS A 141 33.12 -18.46 1.44
N GLY A 142 32.04 -18.03 2.09
CA GLY A 142 30.68 -18.24 1.61
C GLY A 142 30.48 -17.68 0.22
N LEU A 143 30.83 -16.41 0.01
CA LEU A 143 30.66 -15.69 -1.27
C LEU A 143 31.39 -16.37 -2.43
N LEU A 144 32.64 -16.81 -2.21
CA LEU A 144 33.38 -17.57 -3.22
C LEU A 144 32.73 -18.94 -3.49
N ALA A 145 32.30 -19.63 -2.44
CA ALA A 145 31.64 -20.94 -2.57
C ALA A 145 30.31 -20.83 -3.31
N GLY A 146 29.52 -19.78 -3.07
CA GLY A 146 28.24 -19.53 -3.76
C GLY A 146 28.41 -19.26 -5.24
N GLY A 147 29.34 -18.38 -5.60
CA GLY A 147 29.66 -18.10 -7.01
C GLY A 147 30.17 -19.35 -7.75
N LEU A 148 31.05 -20.13 -7.11
CA LEU A 148 31.52 -21.40 -7.65
C LEU A 148 30.37 -22.42 -7.81
N PHE A 149 29.49 -22.52 -6.81
CA PHE A 149 28.36 -23.44 -6.83
C PHE A 149 27.42 -23.16 -8.01
N ILE A 150 27.02 -21.91 -8.22
CA ILE A 150 26.12 -21.57 -9.35
C ILE A 150 26.80 -21.76 -10.69
N TRP A 151 28.10 -21.41 -10.81
CA TRP A 151 28.84 -21.68 -12.02
C TRP A 151 28.85 -23.19 -12.36
N LEU A 152 29.06 -24.06 -11.37
CA LEU A 152 29.00 -25.51 -11.54
C LEU A 152 27.58 -25.99 -11.88
N CYS A 153 26.55 -25.47 -11.20
CA CYS A 153 25.16 -25.79 -11.50
C CYS A 153 24.80 -25.42 -12.94
N LYS A 154 25.21 -24.25 -13.42
CA LYS A 154 24.99 -23.84 -14.80
C LYS A 154 25.68 -24.78 -15.78
N GLN A 155 26.96 -25.07 -15.55
CA GLN A 155 27.71 -25.98 -16.42
C GLN A 155 27.05 -27.37 -16.48
N PHE A 156 26.52 -27.85 -15.35
CA PHE A 156 25.78 -29.11 -15.29
C PHE A 156 24.45 -29.04 -16.07
N LEU A 157 23.67 -27.97 -15.92
CA LEU A 157 22.41 -27.78 -16.65
C LEU A 157 22.65 -27.67 -18.16
N GLU A 158 23.69 -26.95 -18.60
CA GLU A 158 24.05 -26.81 -20.02
C GLU A 158 24.52 -28.13 -20.64
N HIS A 159 25.18 -29.00 -19.86
CA HIS A 159 25.70 -30.26 -20.37
C HIS A 159 24.63 -31.37 -20.49
N TYR A 160 23.60 -31.35 -19.65
CA TYR A 160 22.63 -32.46 -19.53
C TYR A 160 21.16 -32.10 -19.83
N GLY A 161 20.83 -30.84 -20.11
CA GLY A 161 19.43 -30.38 -20.04
C GLY A 161 18.74 -30.07 -21.38
N GLU A 162 17.86 -30.96 -21.85
CA GLU A 162 16.60 -30.49 -22.46
C GLU A 162 15.67 -29.99 -21.33
N VAL A 163 15.99 -28.83 -20.76
CA VAL A 163 15.23 -28.28 -19.64
C VAL A 163 13.91 -27.69 -20.17
N SER A 164 12.80 -28.12 -19.58
CA SER A 164 11.46 -27.55 -19.83
C SER A 164 10.80 -27.23 -18.50
N MET A 165 10.30 -26.02 -18.34
CA MET A 165 9.61 -25.56 -17.13
C MET A 165 8.56 -24.52 -17.51
N LEU A 166 7.33 -24.62 -16.97
CA LEU A 166 6.26 -23.65 -17.22
C LEU A 166 5.96 -23.41 -18.72
N ASP A 167 5.96 -24.48 -19.52
CA ASP A 167 5.86 -24.46 -21.00
C ASP A 167 6.98 -23.71 -21.74
N ILE A 168 8.01 -23.24 -21.03
CA ILE A 168 9.25 -22.67 -21.57
C ILE A 168 10.26 -23.80 -21.77
N LYS A 169 11.01 -23.75 -22.88
CA LYS A 169 12.04 -24.75 -23.24
C LYS A 169 13.40 -24.13 -23.44
N GLY A 170 14.45 -24.92 -23.25
CA GLY A 170 15.82 -24.55 -23.62
C GLY A 170 16.47 -23.53 -22.68
N ALA A 171 17.14 -22.54 -23.25
CA ALA A 171 17.94 -21.58 -22.48
C ALA A 171 17.10 -20.73 -21.51
N ASP A 172 15.87 -20.37 -21.88
CA ASP A 172 15.00 -19.59 -21.00
C ASP A 172 14.46 -20.41 -19.83
N ALA A 173 14.20 -21.70 -20.04
CA ALA A 173 13.81 -22.62 -18.96
C ALA A 173 14.95 -22.82 -17.96
N THR A 174 16.18 -22.95 -18.47
CA THR A 174 17.40 -23.05 -17.64
C THR A 174 17.55 -21.85 -16.73
N LYS A 175 17.33 -20.63 -17.25
CA LYS A 175 17.40 -19.40 -16.46
C LYS A 175 16.29 -19.30 -15.43
N VAL A 176 15.06 -19.65 -15.79
CA VAL A 176 13.94 -19.68 -14.84
C VAL A 176 14.23 -20.65 -13.69
N VAL A 177 14.74 -21.85 -13.98
CA VAL A 177 15.16 -22.83 -12.97
C VAL A 177 16.27 -22.26 -12.08
N LEU A 178 17.30 -21.64 -12.66
CA LEU A 178 18.39 -21.03 -11.92
C LEU A 178 17.89 -19.92 -10.99
N VAL A 179 17.08 -18.98 -11.50
CA VAL A 179 16.53 -17.88 -10.70
C VAL A 179 15.66 -18.39 -9.56
N ILE A 180 14.74 -19.34 -9.83
CA ILE A 180 13.92 -19.95 -8.77
C ILE A 180 14.80 -20.65 -7.74
N GLY A 181 15.80 -21.43 -8.16
CA GLY A 181 16.71 -22.13 -7.27
C GLY A 181 17.54 -21.19 -6.38
N ILE A 182 18.08 -20.12 -6.95
CA ILE A 182 18.91 -19.14 -6.22
C ILE A 182 18.07 -18.31 -5.26
N MET A 183 16.89 -17.87 -5.66
CA MET A 183 15.99 -17.13 -4.76
C MET A 183 15.48 -18.02 -3.63
N THR A 184 15.31 -19.33 -3.88
CA THR A 184 15.04 -20.33 -2.83
C THR A 184 16.18 -20.40 -1.81
N LEU A 185 17.43 -20.41 -2.26
CA LEU A 185 18.60 -20.40 -1.38
C LEU A 185 18.77 -19.08 -0.61
N HIS A 186 18.45 -17.96 -1.24
CA HIS A 186 18.44 -16.64 -0.59
C HIS A 186 17.45 -16.60 0.58
N SER A 187 16.20 -17.00 0.31
CA SER A 187 15.12 -17.10 1.30
C SER A 187 15.43 -18.04 2.47
N PHE A 188 16.34 -19.01 2.31
CA PHE A 188 16.84 -19.83 3.43
C PHE A 188 17.61 -18.98 4.46
N GLY A 189 18.47 -18.08 3.98
CA GLY A 189 19.27 -17.20 4.83
C GLY A 189 18.40 -16.23 5.64
N GLU A 190 17.42 -15.62 4.98
CA GLU A 190 16.47 -14.71 5.61
C GLU A 190 15.61 -15.40 6.66
N GLY A 191 15.08 -16.60 6.35
CA GLY A 191 14.37 -17.43 7.31
C GLY A 191 15.20 -17.71 8.56
N SER A 192 16.48 -18.00 8.38
CA SER A 192 17.42 -18.22 9.48
C SER A 192 17.58 -16.99 10.37
N GLY A 193 17.78 -15.80 9.77
CA GLY A 193 17.91 -14.53 10.49
C GLY A 193 16.66 -14.16 11.29
N VAL A 194 15.47 -14.38 10.71
CA VAL A 194 14.19 -14.17 11.41
C VAL A 194 14.04 -15.11 12.60
N GLY A 195 14.34 -16.40 12.41
CA GLY A 195 14.29 -17.40 13.49
C GLY A 195 15.20 -17.04 14.67
N VAL A 196 16.47 -16.68 14.38
CA VAL A 196 17.43 -16.22 15.40
C VAL A 196 16.93 -14.95 16.09
N SER A 197 16.30 -14.02 15.36
CA SER A 197 15.76 -12.78 15.93
C SER A 197 14.63 -13.00 16.94
N PHE A 198 13.77 -14.01 16.74
CA PHE A 198 12.75 -14.39 17.74
C PHE A 198 13.34 -14.99 19.02
N ALA A 199 14.55 -15.56 18.94
CA ALA A 199 15.30 -16.08 20.07
C ALA A 199 16.19 -15.02 20.74
N GLY A 200 16.22 -13.79 20.21
CA GLY A 200 17.02 -12.68 20.72
C GLY A 200 16.56 -12.19 22.11
N SER A 201 17.34 -11.28 22.69
CA SER A 201 17.13 -10.75 24.05
C SER A 201 15.78 -10.05 24.25
N LYS A 202 15.17 -9.55 23.17
CA LYS A 202 13.86 -8.90 23.17
C LYS A 202 12.72 -9.81 22.70
N GLY A 203 13.00 -11.09 22.42
CA GLY A 203 12.01 -12.13 22.13
C GLY A 203 11.03 -11.77 21.01
N PHE A 204 9.73 -11.82 21.31
CA PHE A 204 8.65 -11.62 20.32
C PHE A 204 8.77 -10.30 19.57
N SER A 205 9.09 -9.22 20.28
CA SER A 205 9.03 -7.89 19.71
C SER A 205 10.16 -7.65 18.70
N GLN A 206 11.36 -8.19 18.97
CA GLN A 206 12.48 -8.15 18.01
C GLN A 206 12.19 -9.04 16.80
N GLY A 207 11.80 -10.29 17.01
CA GLY A 207 11.48 -11.20 15.91
C GLY A 207 10.35 -10.70 15.02
N LEU A 208 9.30 -10.09 15.61
CA LEU A 208 8.20 -9.50 14.83
C LEU A 208 8.68 -8.32 13.97
N LEU A 209 9.49 -7.42 14.52
CA LEU A 209 10.03 -6.28 13.76
C LEU A 209 10.87 -6.75 12.58
N VAL A 210 11.78 -7.70 12.81
CA VAL A 210 12.63 -8.26 11.74
C VAL A 210 11.80 -8.99 10.69
N THR A 211 10.79 -9.77 11.11
CA THR A 211 9.87 -10.45 10.19
C THR A 211 9.12 -9.45 9.29
N LEU A 212 8.65 -8.33 9.86
CA LEU A 212 7.94 -7.32 9.10
C LEU A 212 8.85 -6.56 8.14
N ALA A 213 10.07 -6.24 8.57
CA ALA A 213 11.08 -5.62 7.71
C ALA A 213 11.37 -6.51 6.49
N ILE A 214 11.60 -7.80 6.72
CA ILE A 214 11.84 -8.77 5.65
C ILE A 214 10.58 -9.00 4.81
N ALA A 215 9.37 -9.01 5.40
CA ALA A 215 8.13 -9.14 4.62
C ALA A 215 7.93 -7.99 3.63
N VAL A 216 8.36 -6.77 3.98
CA VAL A 216 8.34 -5.62 3.06
C VAL A 216 9.47 -5.73 2.04
N HIS A 217 10.67 -6.19 2.44
CA HIS A 217 11.80 -6.47 1.55
C HIS A 217 11.49 -7.54 0.49
N ASN A 218 10.69 -8.54 0.86
CA ASN A 218 10.22 -9.62 0.00
C ASN A 218 9.35 -9.13 -1.17
N ILE A 219 8.66 -7.98 -1.03
CA ILE A 219 7.79 -7.47 -2.11
C ILE A 219 8.64 -7.06 -3.34
N PRO A 220 9.68 -6.22 -3.19
CA PRO A 220 10.68 -5.96 -4.23
C PRO A 220 11.36 -7.22 -4.79
N GLU A 221 11.67 -8.22 -3.95
CA GLU A 221 12.27 -9.47 -4.43
C GLU A 221 11.32 -10.29 -5.27
N GLY A 222 10.07 -10.44 -4.82
CA GLY A 222 9.03 -11.10 -5.59
C GLY A 222 8.71 -10.37 -6.88
N LEU A 223 8.87 -9.05 -6.90
CA LEU A 223 8.80 -8.23 -8.11
C LEU A 223 9.96 -8.58 -9.04
N ALA A 224 11.19 -8.69 -8.55
CA ALA A 224 12.36 -9.10 -9.33
C ALA A 224 12.20 -10.51 -9.93
N VAL A 225 11.72 -11.48 -9.15
CA VAL A 225 11.39 -12.84 -9.62
C VAL A 225 10.32 -12.79 -10.70
N SER A 226 9.25 -12.03 -10.46
CA SER A 226 8.14 -11.88 -11.40
C SER A 226 8.55 -11.17 -12.68
N MET A 227 9.47 -10.20 -12.63
CA MET A 227 10.06 -9.53 -13.81
C MET A 227 10.78 -10.53 -14.73
N VAL A 228 11.58 -11.43 -14.15
CA VAL A 228 12.29 -12.47 -14.89
C VAL A 228 11.31 -13.48 -15.50
N LEU A 229 10.29 -13.89 -14.76
CA LEU A 229 9.26 -14.83 -15.24
C LEU A 229 8.39 -14.20 -16.34
N ALA A 230 7.89 -12.99 -16.11
CA ALA A 230 7.00 -12.28 -17.03
C ALA A 230 7.71 -11.92 -18.34
N SER A 231 8.99 -11.53 -18.30
CA SER A 231 9.78 -11.27 -19.52
C SER A 231 9.94 -12.50 -20.42
N ARG A 232 9.66 -13.70 -19.90
CA ARG A 232 9.70 -14.98 -20.62
C ARG A 232 8.31 -15.56 -20.89
N GLY A 233 7.26 -14.75 -20.75
CA GLY A 233 5.89 -15.13 -21.07
C GLY A 233 5.17 -15.96 -20.01
N VAL A 234 5.72 -16.09 -18.79
CA VAL A 234 5.00 -16.75 -17.69
C VAL A 234 3.80 -15.90 -17.28
N SER A 235 2.65 -16.55 -17.10
CA SER A 235 1.43 -15.86 -16.68
C SER A 235 1.59 -15.20 -15.29
N PRO A 236 0.92 -14.06 -15.02
CA PRO A 236 1.04 -13.37 -13.73
C PRO A 236 0.64 -14.23 -12.52
N GLN A 237 -0.32 -15.13 -12.70
CA GLN A 237 -0.73 -16.09 -11.67
C GLN A 237 0.39 -17.07 -11.31
N ASN A 238 1.08 -17.58 -12.34
CA ASN A 238 2.23 -18.45 -12.14
C ASN A 238 3.40 -17.66 -11.57
N ALA A 239 3.66 -16.44 -12.04
CA ALA A 239 4.70 -15.58 -11.48
C ALA A 239 4.48 -15.31 -9.97
N MET A 240 3.23 -15.03 -9.58
CA MET A 240 2.82 -14.88 -8.18
C MET A 240 3.07 -16.16 -7.37
N LEU A 241 2.60 -17.30 -7.85
CA LEU A 241 2.75 -18.58 -7.17
C LEU A 241 4.22 -18.96 -7.00
N TRP A 242 5.00 -18.85 -8.08
CA TRP A 242 6.43 -19.18 -8.05
C TRP A 242 7.24 -18.21 -7.17
N SER A 243 6.87 -16.94 -7.11
CA SER A 243 7.46 -15.98 -6.17
C SER A 243 7.19 -16.36 -4.71
N VAL A 244 6.00 -16.90 -4.39
CA VAL A 244 5.74 -17.43 -3.04
C VAL A 244 6.54 -18.71 -2.79
N ILE A 245 6.60 -19.62 -3.78
CA ILE A 245 7.36 -20.88 -3.67
C ILE A 245 8.83 -20.62 -3.37
N THR A 246 9.45 -19.64 -4.03
CA THR A 246 10.85 -19.28 -3.75
C THR A 246 11.06 -18.83 -2.30
N SER A 247 10.03 -18.28 -1.63
CA SER A 247 10.14 -17.84 -0.24
C SER A 247 9.64 -18.85 0.80
N LEU A 248 9.07 -19.99 0.40
CA LEU A 248 8.69 -21.06 1.34
C LEU A 248 9.82 -21.63 2.23
N PRO A 249 11.11 -21.59 1.83
CA PRO A 249 12.20 -21.92 2.75
C PRO A 249 12.23 -21.04 4.01
N GLN A 250 11.77 -19.79 3.93
CA GLN A 250 11.77 -18.86 5.06
C GLN A 250 11.05 -19.45 6.31
N PRO A 251 9.76 -19.85 6.25
CA PRO A 251 9.08 -20.46 7.39
C PRO A 251 9.63 -21.83 7.77
N LEU A 252 10.12 -22.62 6.81
CA LEU A 252 10.67 -23.95 7.07
C LEU A 252 11.94 -23.88 7.92
N VAL A 253 12.76 -22.85 7.71
CA VAL A 253 14.06 -22.69 8.36
C VAL A 253 13.96 -21.81 9.60
N ALA A 254 13.07 -20.83 9.63
CA ALA A 254 12.91 -19.95 10.79
C ALA A 254 12.56 -20.71 12.08
N VAL A 255 11.78 -21.79 11.99
CA VAL A 255 11.43 -22.63 13.14
C VAL A 255 12.65 -23.34 13.75
N PRO A 256 13.43 -24.15 13.01
CA PRO A 256 14.65 -24.75 13.55
C PRO A 256 15.69 -23.71 13.95
N SER A 257 15.81 -22.58 13.25
CA SER A 257 16.71 -21.49 13.65
C SER A 257 16.30 -20.83 14.96
N PHE A 258 15.00 -20.69 15.23
CA PHE A 258 14.50 -20.22 16.52
C PHE A 258 14.80 -21.22 17.65
N ILE A 259 14.66 -22.53 17.40
CA ILE A 259 14.94 -23.58 18.39
C ILE A 259 16.45 -23.72 18.66
N CYS A 260 17.27 -23.56 17.62
CA CYS A 260 18.72 -23.80 17.62
C CYS A 260 19.52 -22.51 17.34
N ALA A 261 19.10 -21.38 17.91
CA ALA A 261 19.61 -20.06 17.55
C ALA A 261 21.14 -19.90 17.65
N ASP A 262 21.79 -20.49 18.67
CA ASP A 262 23.25 -20.43 18.83
C ASP A 262 24.02 -21.19 17.73
N ALA A 263 23.46 -22.28 17.21
CA ALA A 263 24.07 -23.03 16.12
C ALA A 263 23.93 -22.26 14.80
N PHE A 264 22.74 -21.72 14.55
CA PHE A 264 22.46 -20.94 13.33
C PHE A 264 23.23 -19.62 13.31
N SER A 265 23.34 -18.90 14.43
CA SER A 265 24.09 -17.63 14.48
C SER A 265 25.56 -17.79 14.10
N LYS A 266 26.20 -18.91 14.47
CA LYS A 266 27.59 -19.22 14.11
C LYS A 266 27.78 -19.56 12.63
N PHE A 267 26.77 -20.14 11.99
CA PHE A 267 26.83 -20.55 10.58
C PHE A 267 26.29 -19.48 9.63
N LEU A 268 25.55 -18.50 10.16
CA LEU A 268 24.92 -17.41 9.40
C LEU A 268 25.90 -16.61 8.52
N PRO A 269 27.13 -16.26 8.97
CA PRO A 269 28.09 -15.53 8.13
C PRO A 269 28.45 -16.27 6.83
N PHE A 270 28.60 -17.60 6.90
CA PHE A 270 28.88 -18.40 5.71
C PHE A 270 27.66 -18.49 4.80
N CYS A 271 26.46 -18.71 5.35
CA CYS A 271 25.22 -18.85 4.58
C CYS A 271 24.86 -17.57 3.82
N THR A 272 24.93 -16.42 4.50
CA THR A 272 24.64 -15.11 3.92
C THR A 272 25.64 -14.75 2.83
N GLY A 273 26.94 -14.99 3.07
CA GLY A 273 27.97 -14.89 2.04
C GLY A 273 27.69 -15.79 0.84
N PHE A 274 27.35 -17.06 1.08
CA PHE A 274 27.02 -18.02 0.02
C PHE A 274 25.83 -17.57 -0.84
N ALA A 275 24.73 -17.13 -0.22
CA ALA A 275 23.60 -16.59 -0.95
C ALA A 275 23.96 -15.34 -1.79
N ALA A 276 24.71 -14.39 -1.21
CA ALA A 276 25.19 -13.21 -1.92
C ALA A 276 26.08 -13.58 -3.13
N GLY A 277 26.98 -14.54 -2.97
CA GLY A 277 27.83 -15.04 -4.06
C GLY A 277 27.02 -15.64 -5.22
N CYS A 278 25.99 -16.43 -4.90
CA CYS A 278 25.07 -16.99 -5.89
C CYS A 278 24.33 -15.89 -6.68
N MET A 279 23.77 -14.90 -5.97
CA MET A 279 23.00 -13.81 -6.59
C MET A 279 23.86 -12.87 -7.44
N ILE A 280 25.02 -12.44 -6.94
CA ILE A 280 25.95 -11.59 -7.68
C ILE A 280 26.36 -12.27 -8.99
N TRP A 281 26.73 -13.56 -8.93
CA TRP A 281 27.11 -14.31 -10.11
C TRP A 281 25.96 -14.36 -11.13
N MET A 282 24.73 -14.67 -10.69
CA MET A 282 23.56 -14.69 -11.57
C MET A 282 23.24 -13.36 -12.22
N VAL A 283 23.32 -12.27 -11.46
CA VAL A 283 23.03 -10.94 -11.99
C VAL A 283 24.00 -10.61 -13.12
N VAL A 284 25.30 -10.86 -12.89
CA VAL A 284 26.35 -10.52 -13.85
C VAL A 284 26.33 -11.44 -15.06
N ALA A 285 26.13 -12.75 -14.87
CA ALA A 285 26.25 -13.74 -15.92
C ALA A 285 24.96 -13.96 -16.74
N GLU A 286 23.79 -13.76 -16.13
CA GLU A 286 22.49 -14.08 -16.75
C GLU A 286 21.57 -12.87 -16.88
N VAL A 287 21.26 -12.19 -15.77
CA VAL A 287 20.16 -11.21 -15.74
C VAL A 287 20.51 -9.92 -16.50
N LEU A 288 21.68 -9.33 -16.25
CA LEU A 288 22.12 -8.12 -16.95
C LEU A 288 22.37 -8.37 -18.44
N PRO A 289 23.09 -9.43 -18.87
CA PRO A 289 23.25 -9.74 -20.28
C PRO A 289 21.92 -9.92 -21.02
N ASP A 290 20.91 -10.52 -20.37
CA ASP A 290 19.58 -10.64 -20.96
C ASP A 290 18.85 -9.29 -21.03
N ALA A 291 18.95 -8.45 -20.00
CA ALA A 291 18.38 -7.11 -20.02
C ALA A 291 18.90 -6.26 -21.19
N PHE A 292 20.21 -6.34 -21.46
CA PHE A 292 20.86 -5.60 -22.55
C PHE A 292 20.51 -6.11 -23.96
N LYS A 293 19.94 -7.31 -24.11
CA LYS A 293 19.42 -7.78 -25.40
C LYS A 293 18.14 -7.05 -25.81
N GLU A 294 17.32 -6.71 -24.82
CA GLU A 294 15.96 -6.24 -25.05
C GLU A 294 15.78 -4.73 -24.85
N ALA A 295 16.69 -4.07 -24.14
CA ALA A 295 16.66 -2.62 -23.91
C ALA A 295 18.06 -1.98 -23.99
N SER A 296 18.09 -0.66 -24.21
CA SER A 296 19.36 0.06 -24.36
C SER A 296 20.19 0.04 -23.05
N PRO A 297 21.53 -0.04 -23.13
CA PRO A 297 22.37 -0.14 -21.93
C PRO A 297 22.18 0.98 -20.91
N SER A 298 21.96 2.21 -21.37
CA SER A 298 21.72 3.36 -20.48
C SER A 298 20.40 3.25 -19.72
N GLN A 299 19.35 2.75 -20.37
CA GLN A 299 18.04 2.53 -19.76
C GLN A 299 18.09 1.39 -18.73
N VAL A 300 18.71 0.27 -19.08
CA VAL A 300 18.91 -0.87 -18.18
C VAL A 300 19.74 -0.46 -16.96
N ALA A 301 20.85 0.25 -17.18
CA ALA A 301 21.69 0.74 -16.09
C ALA A 301 20.91 1.72 -15.18
N SER A 302 20.15 2.65 -15.76
CA SER A 302 19.32 3.58 -14.98
C SER A 302 18.28 2.85 -14.13
N ALA A 303 17.62 1.84 -14.70
CA ALA A 303 16.62 1.02 -14.01
C ALA A 303 17.23 0.20 -12.86
N ALA A 304 18.40 -0.39 -13.10
CA ALA A 304 19.16 -1.10 -12.08
C ALA A 304 19.61 -0.15 -10.95
N THR A 305 20.19 1.01 -11.27
CA THR A 305 20.62 2.00 -10.28
C THR A 305 19.46 2.54 -9.45
N LEU A 306 18.32 2.84 -10.08
CA LEU A 306 17.13 3.30 -9.36
C LEU A 306 16.61 2.22 -8.40
N SER A 307 16.67 0.95 -8.81
CA SER A 307 16.25 -0.18 -7.98
C SER A 307 17.20 -0.40 -6.80
N VAL A 308 18.51 -0.28 -7.02
CA VAL A 308 19.51 -0.29 -5.93
C VAL A 308 19.24 0.85 -4.95
N ALA A 309 19.09 2.09 -5.44
CA ALA A 309 18.82 3.23 -4.58
C ALA A 309 17.52 3.08 -3.78
N PHE A 310 16.50 2.47 -4.38
CA PHE A 310 15.24 2.15 -3.72
C PHE A 310 15.43 1.10 -2.62
N MET A 311 16.16 0.01 -2.89
CA MET A 311 16.45 -1.02 -1.89
C MET A 311 17.32 -0.47 -0.75
N GLU A 312 18.36 0.30 -1.04
CA GLU A 312 19.20 0.94 -0.02
C GLU A 312 18.42 1.94 0.85
N ALA A 313 17.51 2.70 0.24
CA ALA A 313 16.61 3.58 0.98
C ALA A 313 15.69 2.78 1.91
N LEU A 314 15.19 1.63 1.45
CA LEU A 314 14.37 0.71 2.25
C LEU A 314 15.19 0.09 3.40
N SER A 315 16.41 -0.37 3.13
CA SER A 315 17.31 -0.95 4.13
C SER A 315 17.75 0.07 5.18
N THR A 316 18.09 1.30 4.77
CA THR A 316 18.40 2.42 5.68
C THR A 316 17.21 2.74 6.58
N LEU A 317 16.01 2.75 6.00
CA LEU A 317 14.77 2.99 6.73
C LEU A 317 14.56 1.91 7.81
N PHE A 318 14.82 0.63 7.52
CA PHE A 318 14.75 -0.44 8.53
C PHE A 318 15.86 -0.41 9.57
N GLN A 319 17.09 -0.04 9.18
CA GLN A 319 18.20 0.08 10.12
C GLN A 319 17.93 1.15 11.18
N ASN A 320 17.35 2.29 10.79
CA ASN A 320 16.95 3.34 11.73
C ASN A 320 15.95 2.83 12.80
N PHE A 321 15.04 1.93 12.43
CA PHE A 321 14.10 1.32 13.38
C PHE A 321 14.73 0.23 14.26
N THR A 322 15.81 -0.39 13.81
CA THR A 322 16.43 -1.52 14.50
C THR A 322 17.50 -1.06 15.50
N HIS A 323 18.23 0.01 15.19
CA HIS A 323 19.32 0.54 16.01
C HIS A 323 18.84 1.28 17.27
N ASP A 324 17.78 2.09 17.14
CA ASP A 324 17.08 2.77 18.24
C ASP A 324 15.77 2.05 18.55
N TYR A 325 15.87 0.78 18.95
CA TYR A 325 14.69 -0.05 19.20
C TYR A 325 13.83 0.52 20.33
N ASN A 326 12.86 1.34 19.95
CA ASN A 326 11.73 1.76 20.74
C ASN A 326 10.52 0.99 20.21
N SER A 327 9.92 0.14 21.04
CA SER A 327 8.72 -0.62 20.66
C SER A 327 7.54 0.26 20.23
N GLU A 328 7.58 1.54 20.58
CA GLU A 328 6.68 2.60 20.11
C GLU A 328 6.78 2.78 18.58
N ASP A 329 7.97 3.10 18.07
CA ASP A 329 8.19 3.43 16.66
C ASP A 329 7.92 2.23 15.74
N ALA A 330 8.24 1.03 16.21
CA ALA A 330 7.92 -0.23 15.52
C ALA A 330 6.41 -0.43 15.32
N SER A 331 5.62 -0.13 16.36
CA SER A 331 4.16 -0.20 16.29
C SER A 331 3.57 0.89 15.39
N GLY A 332 4.18 2.09 15.43
CA GLY A 332 3.84 3.20 14.54
C GLY A 332 4.10 2.88 13.07
N PHE A 333 5.23 2.24 12.76
CA PHE A 333 5.57 1.77 11.43
C PHE A 333 4.55 0.74 10.91
N PHE A 334 4.21 -0.27 11.72
CA PHE A 334 3.24 -1.30 11.33
C PHE A 334 1.87 -0.72 11.00
N VAL A 335 1.38 0.19 11.85
CA VAL A 335 0.13 0.92 11.62
C VAL A 335 0.21 1.76 10.34
N SER A 336 1.35 2.40 10.09
CA SER A 336 1.59 3.21 8.89
C SER A 336 1.57 2.38 7.61
N LEU A 337 2.12 1.16 7.63
CA LEU A 337 2.09 0.26 6.46
C LEU A 337 0.68 -0.26 6.17
N LEU A 338 -0.05 -0.67 7.20
CA LEU A 338 -1.45 -1.12 7.08
C LEU A 338 -2.38 -0.03 6.56
N PHE A 339 -2.13 1.22 6.95
CA PHE A 339 -2.84 2.38 6.43
C PHE A 339 -2.77 2.48 4.90
N GLY A 340 -1.62 2.11 4.32
CA GLY A 340 -1.43 2.10 2.87
C GLY A 340 -2.19 0.99 2.13
N LEU A 341 -2.56 -0.09 2.83
CA LEU A 341 -3.34 -1.19 2.25
C LEU A 341 -4.80 -0.78 1.99
N GLY A 342 -5.34 0.15 2.80
CA GLY A 342 -6.71 0.62 2.70
C GLY A 342 -7.07 1.18 1.31
N PRO A 343 -6.32 2.14 0.75
CA PRO A 343 -6.59 2.63 -0.60
C PRO A 343 -6.50 1.55 -1.69
N LEU A 344 -5.53 0.64 -1.61
CA LEU A 344 -5.42 -0.46 -2.58
C LEU A 344 -6.66 -1.38 -2.54
N LEU A 345 -7.08 -1.79 -1.33
CA LEU A 345 -8.27 -2.61 -1.12
C LEU A 345 -9.54 -1.88 -1.57
N GLY A 346 -9.67 -0.58 -1.25
CA GLY A 346 -10.81 0.23 -1.63
C GLY A 346 -10.95 0.39 -3.14
N GLY A 347 -9.82 0.59 -3.84
CA GLY A 347 -9.79 0.61 -5.30
C GLY A 347 -10.13 -0.74 -5.92
N THR A 348 -9.58 -1.83 -5.38
CA THR A 348 -9.82 -3.20 -5.85
C THR A 348 -11.28 -3.61 -5.71
N VAL A 349 -11.87 -3.40 -4.53
CA VAL A 349 -13.29 -3.70 -4.26
C VAL A 349 -14.19 -2.89 -5.19
N LEU A 350 -13.91 -1.60 -5.37
CA LEU A 350 -14.69 -0.76 -6.25
C LEU A 350 -14.59 -1.21 -7.71
N VAL A 351 -13.38 -1.50 -8.23
CA VAL A 351 -13.19 -1.96 -9.61
C VAL A 351 -13.90 -3.29 -9.83
N ALA A 352 -13.75 -4.25 -8.92
CA ALA A 352 -14.43 -5.54 -8.99
C ALA A 352 -15.96 -5.37 -9.03
N PHE A 353 -16.50 -4.52 -8.16
CA PHE A 353 -17.93 -4.21 -8.15
C PHE A 353 -18.37 -3.51 -9.44
N ALA A 354 -17.59 -2.55 -9.94
CA ALA A 354 -17.89 -1.82 -11.15
C ALA A 354 -17.92 -2.72 -12.40
N LEU A 355 -17.00 -3.67 -12.49
CA LEU A 355 -16.96 -4.66 -13.57
C LEU A 355 -18.12 -5.66 -13.44
N ALA A 356 -18.38 -6.19 -12.24
CA ALA A 356 -19.43 -7.18 -12.01
C ALA A 356 -20.83 -6.65 -12.34
N PHE A 357 -21.09 -5.36 -12.09
CA PHE A 357 -22.39 -4.74 -12.31
C PHE A 357 -22.44 -3.81 -13.53
N HIS A 358 -21.39 -3.80 -14.37
CA HIS A 358 -21.27 -2.92 -15.54
C HIS A 358 -21.67 -1.46 -15.25
N LEU A 359 -21.10 -0.90 -14.18
CA LEU A 359 -21.46 0.44 -13.73
C LEU A 359 -21.11 1.51 -14.77
N GLN A 360 -22.03 2.46 -14.94
CA GLN A 360 -21.84 3.53 -15.92
C GLN A 360 -20.89 4.64 -15.42
N HIS A 361 -20.17 5.27 -16.34
CA HIS A 361 -19.19 6.32 -16.05
C HIS A 361 -19.73 7.47 -15.19
N ALA A 362 -20.97 7.91 -15.45
CA ALA A 362 -21.59 8.99 -14.68
C ALA A 362 -21.82 8.61 -13.21
N LEU A 363 -22.15 7.34 -12.95
CA LEU A 363 -22.34 6.83 -11.58
C LEU A 363 -21.01 6.71 -10.84
N LEU A 364 -19.96 6.22 -11.51
CA LEU A 364 -18.61 6.13 -10.94
C LEU A 364 -18.03 7.53 -10.63
N MET A 365 -18.10 8.46 -11.57
CA MET A 365 -17.64 9.84 -11.33
C MET A 365 -18.47 10.53 -10.22
N GLY A 366 -19.79 10.27 -10.17
CA GLY A 366 -20.64 10.74 -9.08
C GLY A 366 -20.21 10.17 -7.72
N ALA A 367 -19.94 8.87 -7.64
CA ALA A 367 -19.46 8.20 -6.42
C ALA A 367 -18.12 8.77 -5.96
N ALA A 368 -17.18 8.99 -6.88
CA ALA A 368 -15.89 9.61 -6.61
C ALA A 368 -16.05 10.96 -5.92
N SER A 369 -16.93 11.81 -6.47
CA SER A 369 -17.23 13.14 -5.93
C SER A 369 -17.95 13.10 -4.58
N GLY A 370 -18.88 12.17 -4.39
CA GLY A 370 -19.55 11.97 -3.10
C GLY A 370 -18.57 11.57 -2.00
N ILE A 371 -17.65 10.66 -2.30
CA ILE A 371 -16.59 10.27 -1.36
C ILE A 371 -15.65 11.45 -1.06
N ALA A 372 -15.18 12.15 -2.10
CA ALA A 372 -14.28 13.30 -1.95
C ALA A 372 -14.91 14.43 -1.12
N PHE A 373 -16.22 14.66 -1.27
CA PHE A 373 -16.96 15.61 -0.44
C PHE A 373 -16.92 15.22 1.04
N VAL A 374 -17.19 13.95 1.37
CA VAL A 374 -17.14 13.49 2.76
C VAL A 374 -15.73 13.61 3.32
N LEU A 375 -14.70 13.16 2.59
CA LEU A 375 -13.30 13.28 3.02
C LEU A 375 -12.91 14.75 3.29
N GLY A 376 -13.23 15.65 2.36
CA GLY A 376 -12.93 17.08 2.50
C GLY A 376 -13.73 17.80 3.59
N ALA A 377 -14.92 17.31 3.95
CA ALA A 377 -15.75 17.94 4.97
C ALA A 377 -15.51 17.38 6.39
N TRP A 378 -15.13 16.10 6.51
CA TRP A 378 -15.13 15.37 7.77
C TRP A 378 -14.23 15.99 8.85
N ARG A 379 -12.95 16.19 8.55
CA ARG A 379 -11.98 16.75 9.51
C ARG A 379 -12.23 18.23 9.86
N PRO A 380 -12.45 19.14 8.89
CA PRO A 380 -12.76 20.54 9.21
C PRO A 380 -14.01 20.68 10.09
N LEU A 381 -15.05 19.89 9.81
CA LEU A 381 -16.29 19.91 10.60
C LEU A 381 -16.06 19.37 12.01
N GLN A 382 -15.23 18.33 12.17
CA GLN A 382 -14.84 17.82 13.47
C GLN A 382 -14.08 18.85 14.30
N LEU A 383 -13.07 19.51 13.74
CA LEU A 383 -12.25 20.52 14.42
C LEU A 383 -13.06 21.75 14.85
N LEU A 384 -14.03 22.14 14.01
CA LEU A 384 -14.94 23.23 14.31
C LEU A 384 -15.88 22.87 15.47
N PHE A 385 -16.45 21.66 15.46
CA PHE A 385 -17.34 21.20 16.53
C PHE A 385 -16.61 20.94 17.85
N SER A 386 -15.34 20.57 17.82
CA SER A 386 -14.51 20.41 19.02
C SER A 386 -13.89 21.72 19.49
N LEU A 387 -14.16 22.85 18.82
CA LEU A 387 -13.56 24.17 19.10
C LEU A 387 -12.01 24.18 19.14
N LYS A 388 -11.37 23.18 18.51
CA LYS A 388 -9.90 23.09 18.44
C LYS A 388 -9.32 24.11 17.45
N MET A 389 -10.12 24.52 16.47
CA MET A 389 -9.73 25.52 15.48
C MET A 389 -10.84 26.55 15.28
N GLY A 390 -10.46 27.82 15.18
CA GLY A 390 -11.41 28.91 14.98
C GLY A 390 -12.11 28.82 13.63
N PHE A 391 -13.38 29.23 13.57
CA PHE A 391 -14.19 29.24 12.35
C PHE A 391 -13.52 30.01 11.21
N LEU A 392 -12.98 31.20 11.50
CA LEU A 392 -12.29 32.04 10.51
C LEU A 392 -11.01 31.38 9.98
N SER A 393 -10.21 30.77 10.87
CA SER A 393 -9.00 30.05 10.47
C SER A 393 -9.35 28.85 9.57
N THR A 394 -10.40 28.11 9.93
CA THR A 394 -10.88 26.96 9.14
C THR A 394 -11.30 27.37 7.74
N ILE A 395 -12.12 28.42 7.61
CA ILE A 395 -12.54 28.93 6.30
C ILE A 395 -11.36 29.44 5.49
N PHE A 396 -10.46 30.19 6.13
CA PHE A 396 -9.27 30.74 5.47
C PHE A 396 -8.39 29.62 4.90
N LEU A 397 -8.10 28.59 5.69
CA LEU A 397 -7.29 27.44 5.25
C LEU A 397 -7.97 26.63 4.14
N LEU A 398 -9.29 26.41 4.23
CA LEU A 398 -10.06 25.77 3.17
C LEU A 398 -10.00 26.58 1.86
N ALA A 399 -10.16 27.90 1.94
CA ALA A 399 -10.09 28.80 0.79
C ALA A 399 -8.67 28.85 0.18
N MET A 400 -7.65 28.91 1.02
CA MET A 400 -6.24 28.85 0.62
C MET A 400 -5.91 27.54 -0.10
N GLY A 401 -6.34 26.40 0.44
CA GLY A 401 -6.18 25.09 -0.18
C GLY A 401 -6.91 25.00 -1.52
N ALA A 402 -8.16 25.46 -1.55
CA ALA A 402 -8.96 25.48 -2.77
C ALA A 402 -8.33 26.35 -3.87
N GLY A 403 -7.87 27.55 -3.51
CA GLY A 403 -7.20 28.47 -4.43
C GLY A 403 -5.89 27.90 -4.97
N SER A 404 -5.08 27.28 -4.11
CA SER A 404 -3.80 26.66 -4.50
C SER A 404 -3.98 25.55 -5.53
N VAL A 405 -4.92 24.63 -5.29
CA VAL A 405 -5.20 23.53 -6.23
C VAL A 405 -5.84 24.03 -7.52
N HIS A 406 -6.70 25.06 -7.45
CA HIS A 406 -7.27 25.68 -8.64
C HIS A 406 -6.19 26.35 -9.51
N ILE A 407 -5.27 27.12 -8.92
CA ILE A 407 -4.15 27.75 -9.63
C ILE A 407 -3.28 26.69 -10.29
N LEU A 408 -2.89 25.65 -9.54
CA LEU A 408 -2.07 24.55 -10.03
C LEU A 408 -2.76 23.82 -11.20
N SER A 409 -4.03 23.44 -11.02
CA SER A 409 -4.81 22.76 -12.06
C SER A 409 -4.95 23.62 -13.31
N SER A 410 -5.28 24.91 -13.17
CA SER A 410 -5.44 25.81 -14.33
C SER A 410 -4.12 25.99 -15.09
N SER A 411 -2.99 26.04 -14.38
CA SER A 411 -1.67 26.20 -14.97
C SER A 411 -1.26 24.97 -15.78
N ILE A 412 -1.50 23.77 -15.22
CA ILE A 412 -1.23 22.49 -15.89
C ILE A 412 -2.12 22.32 -17.12
N LEU A 413 -3.43 22.61 -17.02
CA LEU A 413 -4.34 22.55 -18.17
C LEU A 413 -3.95 23.54 -19.27
N LYS A 414 -3.55 24.77 -18.91
CA LYS A 414 -3.07 25.77 -19.89
C LYS A 414 -1.80 25.31 -20.60
N LEU A 415 -0.85 24.71 -19.87
CA LEU A 415 0.38 24.19 -20.45
C LEU A 415 0.11 23.02 -21.40
N ALA A 416 -0.77 22.10 -21.01
CA ALA A 416 -1.20 20.99 -21.87
C ALA A 416 -1.93 21.48 -23.13
N GLY A 417 -2.79 22.51 -23.00
CA GLY A 417 -3.47 23.15 -24.12
C GLY A 417 -2.52 23.83 -25.11
N ARG A 418 -1.51 24.56 -24.62
CA ARG A 418 -0.46 25.21 -25.45
C ARG A 418 0.40 24.21 -26.20
N LYS A 419 0.71 23.06 -25.59
CA LYS A 419 1.48 22.00 -26.25
C LYS A 419 0.70 21.42 -27.44
N LYS A 420 -0.63 21.29 -27.32
CA LYS A 420 -1.51 20.81 -28.41
C LYS A 420 -1.60 21.78 -29.60
N THR A 421 -1.44 23.08 -29.40
CA THR A 421 -1.39 24.09 -30.48
C THR A 421 0.00 24.27 -31.10
N SER A 422 1.06 23.74 -30.48
CA SER A 422 2.46 23.89 -30.91
C SER A 422 3.00 22.69 -31.72
N VAL A 423 2.24 21.57 -31.77
CA VAL A 423 2.62 20.40 -32.59
C VAL A 423 2.29 20.66 -34.07
N GLN A 424 3.09 21.53 -34.68
CA GLN A 424 3.45 21.42 -36.09
C GLN A 424 4.97 21.24 -36.29
N ASN A 425 5.82 21.40 -35.28
CA ASN A 425 7.27 21.16 -35.42
C ASN A 425 7.92 20.72 -34.10
N LEU A 426 8.11 19.41 -33.88
CA LEU A 426 9.31 18.75 -33.28
C LEU A 426 9.06 17.24 -33.02
N PRO A 427 10.10 16.39 -33.05
CA PRO A 427 9.97 14.95 -33.21
C PRO A 427 9.61 14.21 -31.90
N THR A 428 8.77 13.21 -32.10
CA THR A 428 8.46 12.02 -31.30
C THR A 428 9.40 11.71 -30.11
N ALA A 429 8.92 12.03 -28.91
CA ALA A 429 9.26 11.30 -27.68
C ALA A 429 7.94 10.98 -26.96
N ASN A 430 7.48 9.74 -27.14
CA ASN A 430 6.33 9.04 -26.52
C ASN A 430 5.16 9.92 -26.05
N GLY A 431 4.40 10.43 -27.02
CA GLY A 431 3.18 11.20 -26.79
C GLY A 431 1.93 10.31 -26.81
N PHE A 432 1.44 9.88 -25.65
CA PHE A 432 0.03 9.50 -25.53
C PHE A 432 -0.81 10.79 -25.48
N PRO A 433 -1.76 11.02 -26.40
CA PRO A 433 -2.63 12.19 -26.35
C PRO A 433 -3.64 12.02 -25.20
N VAL A 434 -3.28 12.48 -24.00
CA VAL A 434 -4.18 12.47 -22.84
C VAL A 434 -5.28 13.52 -23.06
N SER A 435 -6.55 13.10 -22.98
CA SER A 435 -7.67 14.04 -23.08
C SER A 435 -7.65 15.04 -21.91
N ILE A 436 -8.14 16.27 -22.11
CA ILE A 436 -8.22 17.28 -21.03
C ILE A 436 -9.00 16.74 -19.82
N HIS A 437 -10.01 15.91 -20.08
CA HIS A 437 -10.82 15.31 -19.03
C HIS A 437 -10.08 14.21 -18.26
N THR A 438 -9.26 13.42 -18.95
CA THR A 438 -8.38 12.43 -18.32
C THR A 438 -7.34 13.13 -17.46
N LEU A 439 -6.72 14.20 -17.97
CA LEU A 439 -5.77 15.03 -17.21
C LEU A 439 -6.42 15.62 -15.95
N GLN A 440 -7.67 16.08 -16.06
CA GLN A 440 -8.42 16.59 -14.92
C GLN A 440 -8.68 15.50 -13.86
N ALA A 441 -9.00 14.27 -14.27
CA ALA A 441 -9.16 13.16 -13.33
C ALA A 441 -7.85 12.84 -12.60
N PHE A 442 -6.71 12.86 -13.29
CA PHE A 442 -5.39 12.72 -12.66
C PHE A 442 -5.07 13.84 -11.66
N LEU A 443 -5.44 15.09 -11.98
CA LEU A 443 -5.30 16.21 -11.04
C LEU A 443 -6.19 16.04 -9.81
N SER A 444 -7.42 15.55 -9.97
CA SER A 444 -8.29 15.20 -8.84
C SER A 444 -7.69 14.10 -7.98
N CYS A 445 -7.03 13.11 -8.58
CA CYS A 445 -6.29 12.08 -7.84
C CYS A 445 -5.08 12.67 -7.09
N GLY A 446 -4.40 13.67 -7.67
CA GLY A 446 -3.35 14.44 -6.98
C GLY A 446 -3.86 15.16 -5.72
N ALA A 447 -5.08 15.69 -5.73
CA ALA A 447 -5.70 16.26 -4.54
C ALA A 447 -5.99 15.20 -3.45
N VAL A 448 -6.41 14.00 -3.85
CA VAL A 448 -6.56 12.85 -2.92
C VAL A 448 -5.21 12.41 -2.37
N ALA A 449 -4.15 12.41 -3.18
CA ALA A 449 -2.79 12.13 -2.74
C ALA A 449 -2.34 13.14 -1.67
N PHE A 450 -2.56 14.43 -1.91
CA PHE A 450 -2.19 15.47 -0.94
C PHE A 450 -2.96 15.34 0.39
N HIS A 451 -4.25 14.98 0.33
CA HIS A 451 -5.01 14.64 1.53
C HIS A 451 -4.42 13.40 2.25
N ALA A 452 -4.12 12.33 1.51
CA ALA A 452 -3.51 11.13 2.08
C ALA A 452 -2.14 11.40 2.71
N LEU A 453 -1.36 12.32 2.13
CA LEU A 453 -0.07 12.77 2.65
C LEU A 453 -0.24 13.48 4.00
N ALA A 454 -1.14 14.47 4.08
CA ALA A 454 -1.44 15.19 5.32
C ALA A 454 -1.95 14.24 6.43
N GLU A 455 -2.73 13.24 6.05
CA GLU A 455 -3.25 12.23 6.97
C GLU A 455 -2.15 11.28 7.46
N GLY A 456 -1.28 10.83 6.56
CA GLY A 456 -0.13 10.01 6.92
C GLY A 456 0.82 10.75 7.86
N LEU A 457 1.07 12.05 7.67
CA LEU A 457 1.85 12.86 8.62
C LEU A 457 1.24 12.80 10.03
N ALA A 458 -0.07 13.06 10.15
CA ALA A 458 -0.77 12.98 11.43
C ALA A 458 -0.74 11.58 12.05
N LEU A 459 -0.88 10.53 11.23
CA LEU A 459 -0.80 9.15 11.66
C LEU A 459 0.61 8.79 12.16
N GLY A 460 1.66 9.20 11.45
CA GLY A 460 3.05 8.96 11.83
C GLY A 460 3.41 9.56 13.19
N VAL A 461 2.84 10.72 13.54
CA VAL A 461 3.03 11.33 14.87
C VAL A 461 2.19 10.65 15.95
N ALA A 462 0.99 10.17 15.60
CA ALA A 462 0.04 9.59 16.56
C ALA A 462 0.33 8.10 16.86
N ALA A 463 0.78 7.34 15.87
CA ALA A 463 0.87 5.89 15.95
C ALA A 463 1.96 5.37 16.92
N PRO A 464 3.16 5.96 17.02
CA PRO A 464 4.15 5.56 18.03
C PRO A 464 3.66 5.76 19.47
N LYS A 465 2.84 6.80 19.70
CA LYS A 465 2.28 7.15 21.02
C LYS A 465 1.10 6.25 21.43
N ALA A 466 0.71 5.29 20.59
CA ALA A 466 -0.45 4.42 20.75
C ALA A 466 -0.12 3.07 21.42
N TYR A 467 0.57 3.10 22.57
CA TYR A 467 1.10 1.90 23.23
C TYR A 467 0.03 0.81 23.46
N GLY A 468 0.36 -0.44 23.10
CA GLY A 468 -0.46 -1.63 23.40
C GLY A 468 -1.72 -1.81 22.54
N LEU A 469 -1.98 -0.90 21.59
CA LEU A 469 -3.23 -0.86 20.81
C LEU A 469 -3.08 -1.21 19.33
N GLY A 470 -1.87 -1.50 18.85
CA GLY A 470 -1.61 -1.83 17.44
C GLY A 470 -2.59 -2.86 16.86
N ARG A 471 -2.98 -3.89 17.63
CA ARG A 471 -3.97 -4.91 17.21
C ARG A 471 -5.38 -4.35 16.99
N HIS A 472 -5.78 -3.35 17.77
CA HIS A 472 -7.08 -2.69 17.66
C HIS A 472 -7.08 -1.54 16.65
N MET A 473 -5.89 -1.04 16.25
CA MET A 473 -5.73 0.00 15.24
C MET A 473 -5.77 -0.54 13.81
N VAL A 474 -5.46 -1.82 13.59
CA VAL A 474 -5.41 -2.45 12.25
C VAL A 474 -6.71 -2.22 11.46
N LEU A 475 -7.86 -2.52 12.06
CA LEU A 475 -9.14 -2.46 11.39
C LEU A 475 -9.62 -1.01 11.14
N PRO A 476 -9.62 -0.09 12.13
CA PRO A 476 -9.96 1.32 11.92
C PRO A 476 -9.10 2.00 10.85
N VAL A 477 -7.78 1.79 10.94
CA VAL A 477 -6.80 2.46 10.07
C VAL A 477 -6.97 1.99 8.63
N SER A 478 -7.23 0.70 8.42
CA SER A 478 -7.51 0.14 7.09
C SER A 478 -8.86 0.63 6.53
N LEU A 479 -9.92 0.67 7.36
CA LEU A 479 -11.25 1.14 6.96
C LEU A 479 -11.25 2.62 6.56
N HIS A 480 -10.42 3.44 7.22
CA HIS A 480 -10.26 4.86 6.88
C HIS A 480 -9.56 5.06 5.52
N GLY A 481 -8.77 4.08 5.05
CA GLY A 481 -8.11 4.10 3.75
C GLY A 481 -9.02 3.73 2.57
N LEU A 482 -10.04 2.90 2.80
CA LEU A 482 -10.93 2.40 1.74
C LEU A 482 -11.59 3.51 0.90
N PRO A 483 -12.16 4.59 1.48
CA PRO A 483 -12.79 5.65 0.70
C PRO A 483 -11.82 6.35 -0.25
N ARG A 484 -10.56 6.56 0.14
CA ARG A 484 -9.56 7.23 -0.71
C ARG A 484 -9.25 6.41 -1.96
N GLY A 485 -9.04 5.11 -1.78
CA GLY A 485 -8.87 4.16 -2.87
C GLY A 485 -10.05 4.13 -3.82
N ALA A 486 -11.26 4.00 -3.27
CA ALA A 486 -12.49 4.00 -4.03
C ALA A 486 -12.72 5.32 -4.78
N ALA A 487 -12.41 6.49 -4.18
CA ALA A 487 -12.55 7.79 -4.83
C ALA A 487 -11.64 7.92 -6.06
N VAL A 488 -10.37 7.54 -5.91
CA VAL A 488 -9.38 7.62 -7.00
C VAL A 488 -9.70 6.61 -8.10
N ALA A 489 -10.00 5.35 -7.74
CA ALA A 489 -10.35 4.32 -8.70
C ALA A 489 -11.63 4.68 -9.47
N SER A 490 -12.68 5.15 -8.79
CA SER A 490 -13.94 5.54 -9.45
C SER A 490 -13.77 6.78 -10.34
N CYS A 491 -12.92 7.73 -9.96
CA CYS A 491 -12.59 8.90 -10.76
C CYS A 491 -11.87 8.51 -12.05
N ILE A 492 -10.80 7.72 -11.95
CA ILE A 492 -10.00 7.30 -13.11
C ILE A 492 -10.81 6.33 -13.99
N PHE A 493 -11.45 5.33 -13.41
CA PHE A 493 -12.23 4.37 -14.19
C PHE A 493 -13.40 5.08 -14.89
N GLY A 494 -14.13 5.95 -14.18
CA GLY A 494 -15.20 6.75 -14.77
C GLY A 494 -14.73 7.72 -15.86
N ALA A 495 -13.47 8.19 -15.81
CA ALA A 495 -12.94 9.14 -16.79
C ALA A 495 -12.27 8.48 -18.01
N THR A 496 -11.71 7.29 -17.86
CA THR A 496 -10.85 6.62 -18.85
C THR A 496 -11.40 5.31 -19.37
N ASP A 497 -12.39 4.73 -18.69
CA ASP A 497 -12.85 3.35 -18.91
C ASP A 497 -11.76 2.29 -18.77
N ASN A 498 -10.63 2.64 -18.16
CA ASN A 498 -9.51 1.73 -17.95
C ASN A 498 -9.43 1.35 -16.47
N TRP A 499 -9.90 0.14 -16.16
CA TRP A 499 -9.87 -0.41 -14.81
C TRP A 499 -8.44 -0.67 -14.30
N HIS A 500 -7.47 -0.89 -15.19
CA HIS A 500 -6.06 -1.06 -14.81
C HIS A 500 -5.49 0.27 -14.31
N ALA A 501 -5.75 1.36 -15.03
CA ALA A 501 -5.33 2.70 -14.63
C ALA A 501 -5.94 3.09 -13.27
N ALA A 502 -7.17 2.65 -12.99
CA ALA A 502 -7.84 2.86 -11.72
C ALA A 502 -7.17 2.11 -10.56
N LEU A 503 -6.77 0.84 -10.76
CA LEU A 503 -6.04 0.06 -9.76
C LEU A 503 -4.64 0.62 -9.51
N VAL A 504 -3.91 0.97 -10.57
CA VAL A 504 -2.59 1.61 -10.46
C VAL A 504 -2.69 2.91 -9.67
N ALA A 505 -3.69 3.75 -9.96
CA ALA A 505 -3.90 4.99 -9.23
C ALA A 505 -4.23 4.73 -7.75
N ALA A 506 -5.06 3.73 -7.44
CA ALA A 506 -5.37 3.35 -6.05
C ALA A 506 -4.13 2.81 -5.30
N ALA A 507 -3.29 2.01 -5.96
CA ALA A 507 -2.04 1.50 -5.42
C ALA A 507 -1.06 2.64 -5.10
N LEU A 508 -0.88 3.59 -6.03
CA LEU A 508 -0.04 4.76 -5.82
C LEU A 508 -0.50 5.59 -4.61
N ILE A 509 -1.81 5.81 -4.47
CA ILE A 509 -2.37 6.51 -3.31
C ILE A 509 -2.16 5.72 -2.01
N GLY A 510 -2.17 4.39 -2.10
CA GLY A 510 -1.82 3.49 -1.00
C GLY A 510 -0.41 3.75 -0.44
N PHE A 511 0.56 4.10 -1.28
CA PHE A 511 1.92 4.41 -0.81
C PHE A 511 2.08 5.79 -0.17
N VAL A 512 1.26 6.77 -0.55
CA VAL A 512 1.42 8.16 -0.09
C VAL A 512 1.31 8.30 1.43
N GLY A 513 0.33 7.62 2.03
CA GLY A 513 0.11 7.63 3.48
C GLY A 513 1.27 7.04 4.29
N PRO A 514 1.71 5.80 4.02
CA PRO A 514 2.90 5.21 4.65
C PRO A 514 4.15 6.06 4.48
N ILE A 515 4.43 6.58 3.27
CA ILE A 515 5.63 7.40 3.01
C ILE A 515 5.63 8.63 3.91
N SER A 516 4.51 9.36 4.00
CA SER A 516 4.46 10.56 4.85
C SER A 516 4.44 10.24 6.34
N ALA A 517 3.82 9.12 6.75
CA ALA A 517 3.82 8.68 8.13
C ALA A 517 5.22 8.26 8.61
N ILE A 518 5.92 7.46 7.82
CA ILE A 518 7.30 7.07 8.11
C ILE A 518 8.21 8.30 8.09
N GLY A 519 8.03 9.20 7.12
CA GLY A 519 8.73 10.48 7.09
C GLY A 519 8.53 11.31 8.35
N ALA A 520 7.32 11.36 8.90
CA ALA A 520 7.04 12.07 10.15
C ALA A 520 7.72 11.41 11.37
N ILE A 521 7.74 10.08 11.44
CA ILE A 521 8.44 9.32 12.49
C ILE A 521 9.94 9.60 12.43
N LEU A 522 10.55 9.44 11.26
CA LEU A 522 12.00 9.62 11.06
C LEU A 522 12.45 11.07 11.25
N ALA A 523 11.63 12.04 10.85
CA ALA A 523 11.95 13.46 11.03
C ALA A 523 11.60 14.00 12.43
N GLY A 524 11.01 13.18 13.31
CA GLY A 524 10.60 13.60 14.66
C GLY A 524 9.60 14.75 14.65
N ILE A 525 8.68 14.78 13.67
CA ILE A 525 7.68 15.85 13.53
C ILE A 525 6.74 15.80 14.73
N ASP A 526 6.46 16.96 15.33
CA ASP A 526 5.46 17.07 16.39
C ASP A 526 4.05 17.26 15.83
N TYR A 527 3.04 17.23 16.69
CA TYR A 527 1.65 17.39 16.24
C TYR A 527 1.32 18.86 15.88
N SER A 528 2.22 19.81 16.13
CA SER A 528 1.96 21.23 15.98
C SER A 528 1.70 21.59 14.53
N GLY A 529 0.55 22.19 14.25
CA GLY A 529 0.20 22.65 12.90
C GLY A 529 -0.30 21.56 11.94
N LEU A 530 -0.28 20.27 12.29
CA LEU A 530 -0.79 19.20 11.40
C LEU A 530 -2.28 19.33 11.09
N ASP A 531 -3.08 19.82 12.05
CA ASP A 531 -4.50 20.14 11.82
C ASP A 531 -4.67 21.23 10.74
N HIS A 532 -3.73 22.19 10.66
CA HIS A 532 -3.77 23.25 9.65
C HIS A 532 -3.44 22.70 8.26
N VAL A 533 -2.42 21.84 8.18
CA VAL A 533 -2.04 21.13 6.94
C VAL A 533 -3.19 20.25 6.45
N MET A 534 -3.86 19.52 7.36
CA MET A 534 -5.01 18.71 7.04
C MET A 534 -6.19 19.53 6.48
N VAL A 535 -6.55 20.65 7.14
CA VAL A 535 -7.65 21.50 6.66
C VAL A 535 -7.30 22.16 5.33
N PHE A 536 -6.04 22.58 5.14
CA PHE A 536 -5.55 23.07 3.86
C PHE A 536 -5.68 22.01 2.75
N ALA A 537 -5.30 20.75 3.02
CA ALA A 537 -5.47 19.65 2.08
C ALA A 537 -6.94 19.34 1.76
N CYS A 538 -7.82 19.39 2.77
CA CYS A 538 -9.27 19.25 2.60
C CYS A 538 -9.85 20.32 1.66
N GLY A 539 -9.35 21.55 1.75
CA GLY A 539 -9.75 22.66 0.87
C GLY A 539 -9.48 22.37 -0.62
N GLY A 540 -8.44 21.60 -0.92
CA GLY A 540 -8.08 21.19 -2.27
C GLY A 540 -9.01 20.15 -2.91
N LEU A 541 -9.72 19.34 -2.12
CA LEU A 541 -10.56 18.24 -2.62
C LEU A 541 -11.84 18.74 -3.31
N LEU A 542 -12.55 19.67 -2.69
CA LEU A 542 -13.83 20.20 -3.20
C LEU A 542 -13.73 20.77 -4.62
N PRO A 543 -12.82 21.74 -4.93
CA PRO A 543 -12.72 22.29 -6.28
C PRO A 543 -12.23 21.26 -7.30
N SER A 544 -11.38 20.33 -6.88
CA SER A 544 -10.85 19.27 -7.74
C SER A 544 -11.93 18.33 -8.25
N PHE A 545 -12.91 17.99 -7.40
CA PHE A 545 -14.04 17.14 -7.78
C PHE A 545 -15.25 17.92 -8.29
N GLY A 546 -15.32 19.24 -8.10
CA GLY A 546 -16.41 20.09 -8.63
C GLY A 546 -16.53 20.01 -10.16
N ASN A 547 -15.40 20.07 -10.88
CA ASN A 547 -15.39 19.89 -12.33
C ASN A 547 -15.72 18.45 -12.77
N VAL A 548 -15.42 17.45 -11.93
CA VAL A 548 -15.77 16.03 -12.16
C VAL A 548 -17.28 15.85 -12.04
N VAL A 549 -17.91 16.42 -11.00
CA VAL A 549 -19.38 16.46 -10.85
C VAL A 549 -20.03 17.14 -12.04
N LYS A 550 -19.55 18.33 -12.42
CA LYS A 550 -20.13 19.09 -13.55
C LYS A 550 -20.14 18.26 -14.84
N ARG A 551 -19.10 17.46 -15.07
CA ARG A 551 -19.04 16.52 -16.21
C ARG A 551 -20.01 15.35 -16.03
N ALA A 552 -20.04 14.72 -14.86
CA ALA A 552 -20.90 13.57 -14.58
C ALA A 552 -22.39 13.94 -14.74
N VAL A 553 -22.80 15.11 -14.25
CA VAL A 553 -24.17 15.63 -14.39
C VAL A 553 -24.52 15.92 -15.84
N LYS A 554 -23.57 16.46 -16.64
CA LYS A 554 -23.78 16.67 -18.08
C LYS A 554 -23.95 15.36 -18.86
N LEU A 555 -23.35 14.27 -18.41
CA LEU A 555 -23.50 12.95 -19.03
C LEU A 555 -24.85 12.32 -18.66
N ASP A 556 -25.16 12.23 -17.37
CA ASP A 556 -26.44 11.72 -16.88
C ASP A 556 -26.67 12.24 -15.45
N ALA A 557 -27.54 13.25 -15.33
CA ALA A 557 -27.83 13.89 -14.05
C ALA A 557 -28.39 12.92 -13.00
N ARG A 558 -29.23 11.95 -13.42
CA ARG A 558 -29.89 11.02 -12.49
C ARG A 558 -28.88 10.02 -11.94
N LYS A 559 -28.07 9.42 -12.81
CA LYS A 559 -27.04 8.45 -12.39
C LYS A 559 -25.89 9.12 -11.64
N SER A 560 -25.50 10.32 -12.04
CA SER A 560 -24.53 11.13 -11.30
C SER A 560 -25.02 11.42 -9.88
N SER A 561 -26.28 11.84 -9.72
CA SER A 561 -26.86 12.13 -8.40
C SER A 561 -26.95 10.88 -7.53
N CYS A 562 -27.33 9.74 -8.12
CA CYS A 562 -27.32 8.44 -7.44
C CYS A 562 -25.90 8.04 -7.01
N GLY A 563 -24.91 8.20 -7.91
CA GLY A 563 -23.50 7.97 -7.61
C GLY A 563 -23.02 8.80 -6.42
N ILE A 564 -23.31 10.11 -6.41
CA ILE A 564 -22.95 11.01 -5.29
C ILE A 564 -23.53 10.48 -3.96
N LEU A 565 -24.80 10.09 -3.93
CA LEU A 565 -25.42 9.54 -2.72
C LEU A 565 -24.77 8.24 -2.26
N ILE A 566 -24.46 7.32 -3.18
CA ILE A 566 -23.75 6.08 -2.87
C ILE A 566 -22.37 6.38 -2.29
N GLY A 567 -21.63 7.30 -2.92
CA GLY A 567 -20.29 7.71 -2.47
C GLY A 567 -20.31 8.34 -1.07
N VAL A 568 -21.27 9.23 -0.81
CA VAL A 568 -21.47 9.84 0.51
C VAL A 568 -21.80 8.79 1.56
N ALA A 569 -22.72 7.87 1.26
CA ALA A 569 -23.12 6.80 2.18
C ALA A 569 -21.95 5.87 2.51
N PHE A 570 -21.21 5.43 1.49
CA PHE A 570 -20.04 4.56 1.64
C PHE A 570 -18.95 5.22 2.50
N ALA A 571 -18.55 6.45 2.16
CA ALA A 571 -17.52 7.16 2.90
C ALA A 571 -17.94 7.42 4.35
N THR A 572 -19.20 7.83 4.57
CA THR A 572 -19.73 8.06 5.92
C THR A 572 -19.74 6.77 6.73
N LEU A 573 -20.12 5.64 6.12
CA LEU A 573 -20.10 4.33 6.77
C LEU A 573 -18.68 3.95 7.21
N CYS A 574 -17.69 4.03 6.31
CA CYS A 574 -16.29 3.73 6.64
C CYS A 574 -15.76 4.61 7.79
N LEU A 575 -16.02 5.92 7.74
CA LEU A 575 -15.53 6.87 8.75
C LEU A 575 -16.26 6.72 10.10
N THR A 576 -17.56 6.42 10.09
CA THR A 576 -18.33 6.16 11.32
C THR A 576 -17.96 4.82 11.95
N CYS A 577 -17.75 3.77 11.16
CA CYS A 577 -17.22 2.49 11.65
C CYS A 577 -15.84 2.67 12.32
N THR A 578 -14.97 3.48 11.71
CA THR A 578 -13.68 3.85 12.32
C THR A 578 -13.89 4.48 13.70
N LYS A 579 -14.82 5.45 13.82
CA LYS A 579 -15.15 6.09 15.10
C LYS A 579 -15.72 5.12 16.15
N LEU A 580 -16.58 4.18 15.75
CA LEU A 580 -17.17 3.19 16.65
C LEU A 580 -16.12 2.24 17.22
N VAL A 581 -15.15 1.83 16.40
CA VAL A 581 -14.03 1.01 16.87
C VAL A 581 -13.08 1.85 17.75
N CYS A 582 -12.87 3.13 17.43
CA CYS A 582 -12.07 4.05 18.24
C CYS A 582 -12.69 4.38 19.62
N LEU A 583 -14.03 4.34 19.77
CA LEU A 583 -14.72 4.61 21.04
C LEU A 583 -14.43 3.57 22.14
N HIS A 584 -14.03 2.36 21.77
CA HIS A 584 -13.75 1.26 22.70
C HIS A 584 -12.25 1.06 22.98
N THR A 585 -11.41 2.00 22.55
CA THR A 585 -9.95 1.89 22.62
C THR A 585 -9.29 3.06 23.35
N PRO A 586 -8.37 2.83 24.32
CA PRO A 586 -7.64 3.89 25.04
C PRO A 586 -6.85 4.88 24.16
N TYR A 587 -6.51 4.47 22.92
CA TYR A 587 -5.83 5.29 21.90
C TYR A 587 -6.50 6.65 21.67
N CYS A 588 -7.81 6.69 21.82
CA CYS A 588 -8.60 7.88 21.61
C CYS A 588 -8.14 9.04 22.52
N ASN A 589 -7.66 8.80 23.74
CA ASN A 589 -7.21 9.89 24.64
C ASN A 589 -5.91 10.59 24.19
N SER A 590 -5.21 10.09 23.18
CA SER A 590 -3.95 10.66 22.66
C SER A 590 -3.98 10.93 21.16
N ALA A 591 -4.93 10.33 20.43
CA ALA A 591 -5.30 10.74 19.09
C ALA A 591 -6.24 11.96 19.14
N PRO A 592 -6.39 12.73 18.04
CA PRO A 592 -7.27 13.91 17.97
C PRO A 592 -8.74 13.62 18.30
N GLU A 593 -9.12 12.35 18.36
CA GLU A 593 -10.47 11.81 18.47
C GLU A 593 -10.99 11.63 19.91
N ALA A 594 -10.14 11.63 20.94
CA ALA A 594 -10.62 11.69 22.33
C ALA A 594 -9.68 12.36 23.35
N VAL A 595 -8.76 13.23 22.91
CA VAL A 595 -8.33 14.31 23.82
C VAL A 595 -9.57 15.17 24.09
N ARG A 596 -10.13 15.00 25.30
CA ARG A 596 -11.22 15.79 25.89
C ARG A 596 -11.02 17.29 25.72
#